data_AF-A0A1I0SMM9-F1
#
_entry.id   AF-A0A1I0SMM9-F1
#
_cell.length_a   1.000
_cell.length_b   1.000
_cell.length_c   1.000
_cell.angle_alpha   90.00
_cell.angle_beta   90.00
_cell.angle_gamma   90.00
#
_symmetry.space_group_name_H-M   'P 1'
#
loop_
_entity.id
_entity.type
_entity.pdbx_description
1 polymer ?
#
loop_
_entity_poly.entity_id
_entity_poly.type
_entity_poly.pdbx_seq_one_letter_code
_entity_poly.pdbx_strand_id
1 'polypeptide(L)'
;MVLKKISAVLTATTLVVGMLAGCTDNEPASSGGSSESKDGKVTITTVRGLKDDTKFREGEDINNNPVTRWSEKELGIKWKTLWTVPNDEQFNNKIRLALSSGQELPDVFKVSDGQLINDLIRSGKVMPVDEAIEKYASPRLKKIYEQFPEAFYPATVDGKRYGIPRFSGGNGSDSLLWIRKDWLDKLGLQPPKTIEDLEKIMDAFVNKDPDGNGKKDTIGLTLASKNGLATWLADGSFIFGAYGNYEPGSWSKGEDGSLVYGSIQPSMKKALAKLHEWYQKGYLDKEVGILDEQTAIKSFVAGKSGIISAPPWAAGWPITDALKNNPGAVVEPYPLPSGPDGKIGRRGEGLVTGMFLFNKNL
;
A
#
# COMPACT_ATOMS: atom_id res chain seq x y z
N MET A 1 -17.80 -14.92 76.78
CA MET A 1 -17.12 -14.65 78.06
C MET A 1 -15.65 -14.37 77.73
N VAL A 2 -15.18 -13.13 78.01
CA VAL A 2 -13.76 -12.67 78.12
C VAL A 2 -12.87 -12.93 76.87
N LEU A 3 -12.55 -12.00 75.96
CA LEU A 3 -11.92 -10.65 76.01
C LEU A 3 -10.41 -10.65 76.33
N LYS A 4 -9.65 -9.97 75.45
CA LYS A 4 -8.26 -9.44 75.53
C LYS A 4 -7.17 -10.31 74.89
N LYS A 5 -6.58 -9.89 73.76
CA LYS A 5 -5.68 -8.73 73.47
C LYS A 5 -4.26 -8.93 74.01
N ILE A 6 -3.29 -8.50 73.18
CA ILE A 6 -1.95 -7.92 73.45
C ILE A 6 -0.89 -8.66 72.62
N SER A 7 -0.50 -8.10 71.46
CA SER A 7 0.62 -7.16 71.21
C SER A 7 1.95 -7.91 71.03
N ALA A 8 2.52 -7.94 69.83
CA ALA A 8 3.38 -6.93 69.19
C ALA A 8 4.87 -7.18 69.47
N VAL A 9 5.73 -6.56 68.64
CA VAL A 9 7.22 -6.54 68.65
C VAL A 9 7.80 -7.54 67.62
N LEU A 10 8.10 -7.13 66.37
CA LEU A 10 9.28 -6.37 65.90
C LEU A 10 10.58 -7.12 66.27
N THR A 11 11.43 -7.62 65.38
CA THR A 11 12.41 -6.81 64.62
C THR A 11 13.28 -7.77 63.79
N ALA A 12 13.80 -7.25 62.68
CA ALA A 12 14.63 -7.85 61.65
C ALA A 12 15.82 -8.72 62.09
N THR A 13 16.17 -9.68 61.24
CA THR A 13 17.49 -10.33 61.21
C THR A 13 17.83 -10.74 59.77
N THR A 14 18.78 -9.98 59.19
CA THR A 14 19.87 -10.37 58.24
C THR A 14 19.70 -11.60 57.32
N LEU A 15 20.04 -11.48 56.02
CA LEU A 15 21.38 -11.79 55.50
C LEU A 15 21.45 -11.61 53.97
N VAL A 16 22.64 -11.24 53.51
CA VAL A 16 23.03 -10.98 52.11
C VAL A 16 23.73 -12.22 51.55
N VAL A 17 23.61 -12.38 50.22
CA VAL A 17 24.46 -13.14 49.27
C VAL A 17 24.23 -14.64 49.12
N GLY A 18 23.73 -14.99 47.94
CA GLY A 18 24.45 -15.90 47.05
C GLY A 18 23.77 -17.24 46.80
N MET A 19 23.16 -17.40 45.63
CA MET A 19 23.48 -18.52 44.74
C MET A 19 22.79 -18.40 43.37
N LEU A 20 23.64 -18.62 42.35
CA LEU A 20 23.37 -19.35 41.11
C LEU A 20 22.70 -18.60 39.95
N ALA A 21 23.57 -18.33 38.97
CA ALA A 21 23.27 -18.23 37.56
C ALA A 21 22.28 -19.31 37.11
N GLY A 22 21.18 -18.85 36.52
CA GLY A 22 20.27 -19.64 35.71
C GLY A 22 19.99 -18.86 34.44
N CYS A 23 20.69 -19.21 33.36
CA CYS A 23 20.36 -18.80 32.00
C CYS A 23 18.99 -19.36 31.64
N THR A 24 18.04 -18.48 31.32
CA THR A 24 16.95 -18.78 30.39
C THR A 24 16.89 -17.60 29.43
N ASP A 25 17.27 -17.87 28.18
CA ASP A 25 17.28 -16.93 27.08
C ASP A 25 15.87 -16.39 26.82
N ASN A 26 15.63 -15.19 27.33
CA ASN A 26 14.66 -14.25 26.78
C ASN A 26 15.49 -13.22 26.02
N GLU A 27 15.43 -13.23 24.69
CA GLU A 27 16.00 -12.15 23.87
C GLU A 27 15.37 -10.81 24.30
N PRO A 28 16.16 -9.80 24.69
CA PRO A 28 15.65 -8.46 24.82
C PRO A 28 15.36 -7.93 23.41
N ALA A 29 14.16 -7.35 23.22
CA ALA A 29 13.86 -6.55 22.05
C ALA A 29 14.97 -5.51 21.83
N SER A 30 15.65 -5.58 20.69
CA SER A 30 16.75 -4.67 20.41
C SER A 30 16.21 -3.25 20.22
N SER A 31 16.63 -2.35 21.11
CA SER A 31 16.42 -0.90 21.03
C SER A 31 17.00 -0.32 19.74
N GLY A 32 16.27 0.60 19.13
CA GLY A 32 16.56 1.26 17.86
C GLY A 32 17.45 2.49 18.06
N GLY A 33 18.73 2.25 18.32
CA GLY A 33 19.76 3.29 18.24
C GLY A 33 20.76 2.96 17.13
N SER A 34 21.11 3.96 16.33
CA SER A 34 22.22 3.87 15.39
C SER A 34 23.51 3.59 16.17
N SER A 35 24.27 2.58 15.74
CA SER A 35 25.55 2.22 16.36
C SER A 35 26.62 2.23 15.29
N GLU A 36 27.61 3.10 15.50
CA GLU A 36 28.80 3.19 14.65
C GLU A 36 29.79 2.09 15.04
N SER A 37 30.21 1.32 14.05
CA SER A 37 31.20 0.25 14.21
C SER A 37 32.63 0.81 14.12
N LYS A 38 33.60 0.05 14.64
CA LYS A 38 35.01 0.45 14.64
C LYS A 38 35.61 0.62 13.23
N ASP A 39 34.94 0.08 12.22
CA ASP A 39 35.27 0.16 10.79
C ASP A 39 34.53 1.30 10.06
N GLY A 40 33.88 2.23 10.78
CA GLY A 40 33.23 3.41 10.21
C GLY A 40 31.91 3.13 9.50
N LYS A 41 31.36 1.92 9.65
CA LYS A 41 30.02 1.57 9.15
C LYS A 41 28.96 1.90 10.19
N VAL A 42 27.80 2.35 9.72
CA VAL A 42 26.65 2.69 10.54
C VAL A 42 25.56 1.65 10.35
N THR A 43 24.99 1.16 11.46
CA THR A 43 23.76 0.34 11.40
C THR A 43 22.54 1.25 11.45
N ILE A 44 21.64 1.10 10.48
CA ILE A 44 20.36 1.82 10.40
C ILE A 44 19.21 0.82 10.45
N THR A 45 18.29 1.05 11.38
CA THR A 45 17.08 0.25 11.55
C THR A 45 15.95 0.73 10.64
N THR A 46 15.21 -0.23 10.10
CA THR A 46 14.04 0.03 9.26
C THR A 46 13.00 -1.07 9.41
N VAL A 47 11.90 -0.94 8.69
CA VAL A 47 10.77 -1.86 8.66
C VAL A 47 10.33 -2.04 7.21
N ARG A 48 9.92 -3.25 6.82
CA ARG A 48 9.70 -3.57 5.41
C ARG A 48 8.39 -4.30 5.17
N GLY A 49 7.78 -4.01 4.03
CA GLY A 49 6.75 -4.86 3.46
C GLY A 49 7.38 -6.16 2.95
N LEU A 50 6.91 -7.31 3.43
CA LEU A 50 7.33 -8.63 2.96
C LEU A 50 6.11 -9.53 2.93
N LYS A 51 5.76 -10.06 1.76
CA LYS A 51 4.69 -11.05 1.65
C LYS A 51 5.13 -12.35 2.33
N ASP A 52 4.19 -13.05 2.95
CA ASP A 52 4.46 -14.29 3.69
C ASP A 52 5.04 -15.40 2.81
N ASP A 53 4.80 -15.35 1.49
CA ASP A 53 5.32 -16.29 0.50
C ASP A 53 6.65 -15.86 -0.15
N THR A 54 7.27 -14.78 0.33
CA THR A 54 8.54 -14.30 -0.21
C THR A 54 9.64 -15.34 0.03
N LYS A 55 10.33 -15.75 -1.05
CA LYS A 55 11.45 -16.68 -0.99
C LYS A 55 12.75 -15.96 -1.29
N PHE A 56 13.71 -16.08 -0.38
CA PHE A 56 15.08 -15.66 -0.60
C PHE A 56 15.88 -16.78 -1.26
N ARG A 57 16.99 -16.41 -1.92
CA ARG A 57 17.96 -17.41 -2.40
C ARG A 57 18.60 -18.09 -1.20
N GLU A 58 19.17 -19.27 -1.41
CA GLU A 58 19.88 -19.99 -0.35
C GLU A 58 20.97 -19.10 0.28
N GLY A 59 20.97 -19.02 1.61
CA GLY A 59 21.88 -18.18 2.39
C GLY A 59 21.54 -16.68 2.42
N GLU A 60 20.42 -16.26 1.82
CA GLU A 60 19.95 -14.88 1.84
C GLU A 60 18.71 -14.70 2.74
N ASP A 61 18.55 -13.50 3.27
CA ASP A 61 17.37 -13.07 4.03
C ASP A 61 17.11 -11.56 3.86
N ILE A 62 16.14 -11.03 4.61
CA ILE A 62 15.75 -9.61 4.54
C ILE A 62 16.88 -8.63 4.94
N ASN A 63 17.82 -9.07 5.76
CA ASN A 63 18.98 -8.31 6.24
C ASN A 63 20.28 -8.70 5.50
N ASN A 64 20.35 -9.84 4.84
CA ASN A 64 21.48 -10.31 4.05
C ASN A 64 21.06 -10.70 2.62
N ASN A 65 21.09 -9.75 1.70
CA ASN A 65 20.78 -9.94 0.28
C ASN A 65 21.65 -9.01 -0.59
N PRO A 66 21.59 -9.11 -1.94
CA PRO A 66 22.47 -8.31 -2.80
C PRO A 66 22.35 -6.80 -2.56
N VAL A 67 21.17 -6.30 -2.18
CA VAL A 67 20.93 -4.88 -1.91
C VAL A 67 21.54 -4.46 -0.57
N THR A 68 21.38 -5.24 0.49
CA THR A 68 21.96 -4.90 1.80
C THR A 68 23.48 -4.99 1.78
N ARG A 69 24.05 -5.99 1.09
CA ARG A 69 25.50 -6.11 0.89
C ARG A 69 26.07 -4.97 0.05
N TRP A 70 25.36 -4.57 -1.01
CA TRP A 70 25.74 -3.39 -1.81
C TRP A 70 25.71 -2.12 -0.97
N SER A 71 24.66 -1.90 -0.17
CA SER A 71 24.54 -0.74 0.71
C SER A 71 25.68 -0.68 1.73
N GLU A 72 26.03 -1.81 2.34
CA GLU A 72 27.14 -1.85 3.30
C GLU A 72 28.48 -1.56 2.63
N LYS A 73 28.71 -2.10 1.43
CA LYS A 73 29.96 -1.94 0.68
C LYS A 73 30.14 -0.53 0.12
N GLU A 74 29.11 0.03 -0.51
CA GLU A 74 29.21 1.29 -1.26
C GLU A 74 28.86 2.52 -0.42
N LEU A 75 28.00 2.36 0.59
CA LEU A 75 27.51 3.47 1.42
C LEU A 75 27.98 3.38 2.88
N GLY A 76 28.59 2.27 3.30
CA GLY A 76 28.91 2.03 4.71
C GLY A 76 27.67 1.84 5.59
N ILE A 77 26.49 1.60 4.99
CA ILE A 77 25.22 1.47 5.71
C ILE A 77 24.80 0.02 5.79
N LYS A 78 24.77 -0.51 7.02
CA LYS A 78 24.21 -1.83 7.33
C LYS A 78 22.75 -1.69 7.73
N TRP A 79 21.85 -2.33 6.98
CA TRP A 79 20.41 -2.29 7.28
C TRP A 79 20.01 -3.38 8.28
N LYS A 80 19.19 -3.01 9.26
CA LYS A 80 18.53 -3.94 10.17
C LYS A 80 17.02 -3.77 10.10
N THR A 81 16.32 -4.79 9.62
CA THR A 81 14.86 -4.83 9.59
C THR A 81 14.35 -5.30 10.94
N LEU A 82 13.66 -4.43 11.69
CA LEU A 82 13.11 -4.75 13.01
C LEU A 82 11.94 -5.71 12.92
N TRP A 83 11.10 -5.53 11.89
CA TRP A 83 9.97 -6.40 11.62
C TRP A 83 9.48 -6.20 10.19
N THR A 84 8.70 -7.18 9.73
CA THR A 84 8.02 -7.16 8.44
C THR A 84 6.51 -7.27 8.61
N VAL A 85 5.79 -6.82 7.59
CA VAL A 85 4.33 -6.92 7.46
C VAL A 85 3.96 -7.18 6.00
N PRO A 86 2.87 -7.91 5.71
CA PRO A 86 2.50 -8.27 4.35
C PRO A 86 1.84 -7.13 3.55
N ASN A 87 1.33 -6.10 4.22
CA ASN A 87 0.62 -4.98 3.58
C ASN A 87 0.67 -3.68 4.38
N ASP A 88 0.23 -2.58 3.73
CA ASP A 88 0.23 -1.22 4.29
C ASP A 88 -0.75 -1.06 5.47
N GLU A 89 -1.85 -1.82 5.53
CA GLU A 89 -2.81 -1.77 6.65
C GLU A 89 -2.15 -2.25 7.95
N GLN A 90 -1.54 -3.43 7.90
CA GLN A 90 -0.81 -4.00 9.04
C GLN A 90 0.40 -3.15 9.42
N PHE A 91 1.08 -2.56 8.43
CA PHE A 91 2.14 -1.59 8.65
C PHE A 91 1.65 -0.39 9.47
N ASN A 92 0.60 0.28 9.00
CA ASN A 92 0.04 1.47 9.63
C ASN A 92 -0.44 1.16 11.05
N ASN A 93 -1.11 0.02 11.25
CA ASN A 93 -1.55 -0.43 12.58
C ASN A 93 -0.38 -0.64 13.53
N LYS A 94 0.71 -1.25 13.06
CA LYS A 94 1.89 -1.50 13.89
C LYS A 94 2.65 -0.23 14.26
N ILE A 95 2.76 0.74 13.33
CA ILE A 95 3.33 2.06 13.63
C ILE A 95 2.44 2.83 14.62
N ARG A 96 1.12 2.82 14.44
CA ARG A 96 0.17 3.45 15.39
C ARG A 96 0.26 2.83 16.79
N LEU A 97 0.45 1.52 16.88
CA LEU A 97 0.67 0.83 18.15
C LEU A 97 2.01 1.22 18.79
N ALA A 98 3.08 1.29 18.00
CA ALA A 98 4.37 1.76 18.50
C ALA A 98 4.27 3.20 19.04
N LEU A 99 3.53 4.05 18.34
CA LEU A 99 3.26 5.43 18.74
C LEU A 99 2.49 5.53 20.07
N SER A 100 1.43 4.72 20.25
CA SER A 100 0.59 4.75 21.45
C SER A 100 1.22 4.07 22.67
N SER A 101 1.99 3.01 22.46
CA SER A 101 2.69 2.27 23.52
C SER A 101 4.02 2.90 23.94
N GLY A 102 4.49 3.92 23.20
CA GLY A 102 5.75 4.59 23.46
C GLY A 102 6.98 3.77 23.08
N GLN A 103 6.80 2.69 22.30
CA GLN A 103 7.91 1.91 21.75
C GLN A 103 8.80 2.78 20.84
N GLU A 104 10.08 2.42 20.77
CA GLU A 104 11.00 3.07 19.84
C GLU A 104 10.60 2.78 18.39
N LEU A 105 10.59 3.83 17.58
CA LEU A 105 10.41 3.72 16.14
C LEU A 105 11.74 3.32 15.50
N PRO A 106 11.73 2.62 14.35
CA PRO A 106 12.94 2.44 13.56
C PRO A 106 13.53 3.79 13.15
N ASP A 107 14.85 3.80 12.92
CA ASP A 107 15.62 4.97 12.52
C ASP A 107 15.02 5.67 11.30
N VAL A 108 14.62 4.90 10.29
CA VAL A 108 13.95 5.40 9.08
C VAL A 108 12.88 4.44 8.59
N PHE A 109 11.74 4.98 8.16
CA PHE A 109 10.62 4.19 7.66
C PHE A 109 9.76 5.00 6.69
N LYS A 110 9.16 4.30 5.72
CA LYS A 110 8.28 4.90 4.70
C LYS A 110 6.83 4.82 5.15
N VAL A 111 6.13 5.96 5.14
CA VAL A 111 4.69 6.04 5.44
C VAL A 111 3.96 6.57 4.22
N SER A 112 2.88 5.87 3.81
CA SER A 112 1.98 6.31 2.72
C SER A 112 0.78 7.10 3.24
N ASP A 113 0.32 6.79 4.46
CA ASP A 113 -0.90 7.34 5.05
C ASP A 113 -0.69 8.78 5.55
N GLY A 114 -1.41 9.73 4.95
CA GLY A 114 -1.30 11.15 5.26
C GLY A 114 -1.68 11.49 6.71
N GLN A 115 -2.68 10.79 7.27
CA GLN A 115 -3.06 10.99 8.66
C GLN A 115 -1.95 10.51 9.60
N LEU A 116 -1.42 9.30 9.38
CA LEU A 116 -0.33 8.77 10.18
C LEU A 116 0.95 9.64 10.09
N ILE A 117 1.27 10.20 8.91
CA ILE A 117 2.37 11.17 8.79
C ILE A 117 2.14 12.35 9.74
N ASN A 118 0.94 12.94 9.73
CA ASN A 118 0.60 14.05 10.63
C ASN A 118 0.66 13.66 12.11
N ASP A 119 0.15 12.48 12.47
CA ASP A 119 0.17 11.98 13.85
C ASP A 119 1.61 11.78 14.34
N LEU A 120 2.49 11.24 13.50
CA LEU A 120 3.92 11.06 13.80
C LEU A 120 4.62 12.41 13.98
N ILE A 121 4.37 13.40 13.13
CA ILE A 121 4.94 14.74 13.27
C ILE A 121 4.47 15.37 14.58
N ARG A 122 3.15 15.36 14.85
CA ARG A 122 2.57 15.95 16.07
C ARG A 122 3.02 15.26 17.35
N SER A 123 3.33 13.97 17.30
CA SER A 123 3.88 13.24 18.45
C SER A 123 5.28 13.69 18.86
N GLY A 124 5.99 14.42 17.99
CA GLY A 124 7.39 14.81 18.21
C GLY A 124 8.34 13.62 18.25
N LYS A 125 8.01 12.51 17.57
CA LYS A 125 8.87 11.31 17.44
C LYS A 125 9.69 11.28 16.16
N VAL A 126 9.43 12.18 15.22
CA VAL A 126 10.20 12.33 13.97
C VAL A 126 10.87 13.69 13.90
N MET A 127 12.01 13.78 13.21
CA MET A 127 12.79 15.02 13.07
C MET A 127 12.58 15.71 11.72
N PRO A 128 12.76 17.05 11.66
CA PRO A 128 12.82 17.76 10.38
C PRO A 128 14.07 17.37 9.59
N VAL A 129 13.97 17.44 8.26
CA VAL A 129 15.02 17.03 7.32
C VAL A 129 15.67 18.20 6.58
N ASP A 130 15.22 19.43 6.83
CA ASP A 130 15.67 20.63 6.10
C ASP A 130 17.21 20.81 6.12
N GLU A 131 17.83 20.73 7.30
CA GLU A 131 19.29 20.88 7.45
C GLU A 131 20.05 19.75 6.75
N ALA A 132 19.56 18.51 6.88
CA ALA A 132 20.18 17.36 6.24
C ALA A 132 20.10 17.46 4.70
N ILE A 133 18.98 17.92 4.16
CA ILE A 133 18.83 18.19 2.73
C ILE A 133 19.82 19.27 2.30
N GLU A 134 19.92 20.38 3.05
CA GLU A 134 20.80 21.47 2.66
C GLU A 134 22.28 21.07 2.70
N LYS A 135 22.69 20.32 3.70
CA LYS A 135 24.09 19.93 3.88
C LYS A 135 24.53 18.76 3.00
N TYR A 136 23.65 17.77 2.79
CA TYR A 136 24.05 16.47 2.23
C TYR A 136 23.35 16.09 0.91
N ALA A 137 22.24 16.73 0.53
CA ALA A 137 21.59 16.39 -0.74
C ALA A 137 22.46 16.79 -1.93
N SER A 138 22.60 15.88 -2.90
CA SER A 138 23.31 16.17 -4.14
C SER A 138 22.67 17.34 -4.92
N PRO A 139 23.42 18.08 -5.76
CA PRO A 139 22.86 19.13 -6.60
C PRO A 139 21.67 18.66 -7.47
N ARG A 140 21.73 17.42 -7.96
CA ARG A 140 20.62 16.82 -8.71
C ARG A 140 19.37 16.69 -7.87
N LEU A 141 19.50 16.24 -6.62
CA LEU A 141 18.36 16.05 -5.73
C LEU A 141 17.76 17.40 -5.30
N LYS A 142 18.60 18.40 -4.99
CA LYS A 142 18.14 19.77 -4.72
C LYS A 142 17.36 20.35 -5.90
N LYS A 143 17.85 20.19 -7.13
CA LYS A 143 17.13 20.63 -8.34
C LYS A 143 15.76 19.98 -8.50
N ILE A 144 15.63 18.69 -8.17
CA ILE A 144 14.33 18.01 -8.20
C ILE A 144 13.38 18.60 -7.14
N TYR A 145 13.88 18.84 -5.93
CA TYR A 145 13.09 19.46 -4.86
C TYR A 145 12.68 20.91 -5.18
N GLU A 146 13.50 21.67 -5.89
CA GLU A 146 13.16 23.02 -6.38
C GLU A 146 12.11 23.00 -7.49
N GLN A 147 12.15 22.00 -8.36
CA GLN A 147 11.16 21.83 -9.43
C GLN A 147 9.79 21.41 -8.90
N PHE A 148 9.77 20.66 -7.79
CA PHE A 148 8.58 20.03 -7.22
C PHE A 148 8.45 20.32 -5.72
N PRO A 149 8.33 21.59 -5.30
CA PRO A 149 8.23 21.94 -3.88
C PRO A 149 7.00 21.33 -3.21
N GLU A 150 5.92 21.12 -3.96
CA GLU A 150 4.68 20.50 -3.50
C GLU A 150 4.84 19.05 -3.06
N ALA A 151 5.92 18.39 -3.49
CA ALA A 151 6.26 17.04 -3.02
C ALA A 151 6.43 16.97 -1.50
N PHE A 152 6.78 18.08 -0.84
CA PHE A 152 6.94 18.15 0.62
C PHE A 152 5.66 18.49 1.38
N TYR A 153 4.61 18.99 0.71
CA TYR A 153 3.40 19.48 1.39
C TYR A 153 2.77 18.47 2.35
N PRO A 154 2.68 17.16 2.02
CA PRO A 154 2.08 16.17 2.94
C PRO A 154 2.82 15.99 4.27
N ALA A 155 4.09 16.42 4.36
CA ALA A 155 4.93 16.30 5.55
C ALA A 155 5.53 17.66 5.98
N THR A 156 4.89 18.77 5.62
CA THR A 156 5.30 20.12 6.04
C THR A 156 4.37 20.62 7.13
N VAL A 157 4.92 20.94 8.30
CA VAL A 157 4.19 21.50 9.45
C VAL A 157 5.00 22.66 9.99
N ASP A 158 4.33 23.80 10.21
CA ASP A 158 4.95 25.04 10.71
C ASP A 158 6.21 25.47 9.93
N GLY A 159 6.17 25.28 8.60
CA GLY A 159 7.26 25.63 7.69
C GLY A 159 8.46 24.68 7.68
N LYS A 160 8.42 23.60 8.47
CA LYS A 160 9.49 22.58 8.53
C LYS A 160 9.09 21.31 7.78
N ARG A 161 10.03 20.71 7.06
CA ARG A 161 9.82 19.47 6.29
C ARG A 161 10.24 18.29 7.15
N TYR A 162 9.34 17.34 7.40
CA TYR A 162 9.59 16.19 8.30
C TYR A 162 9.86 14.87 7.57
N GLY A 163 9.90 14.88 6.24
CA GLY A 163 10.14 13.68 5.47
C GLY A 163 10.78 13.94 4.12
N ILE A 164 11.47 12.92 3.62
CA ILE A 164 11.98 12.89 2.25
C ILE A 164 10.91 12.27 1.36
N PRO A 165 10.43 12.97 0.31
CA PRO A 165 9.37 12.46 -0.55
C PRO A 165 9.85 11.29 -1.39
N ARG A 166 9.03 10.23 -1.44
CA ARG A 166 9.15 9.18 -2.45
C ARG A 166 8.37 9.61 -3.68
N PHE A 167 9.06 10.23 -4.63
CA PHE A 167 8.48 10.57 -5.94
C PHE A 167 7.87 9.34 -6.61
N SER A 168 6.73 9.55 -7.26
CA SER A 168 6.21 8.57 -8.21
C SER A 168 7.12 8.47 -9.43
N GLY A 169 7.05 7.33 -10.13
CA GLY A 169 7.79 7.13 -11.38
C GLY A 169 7.21 7.91 -12.56
N GLY A 170 6.07 8.60 -12.38
CA GLY A 170 5.29 9.26 -13.41
C GLY A 170 4.48 8.26 -14.25
N ASN A 171 3.16 8.44 -14.32
CA ASN A 171 2.15 7.63 -15.06
C ASN A 171 2.29 6.10 -14.98
N GLY A 172 3.16 5.57 -14.12
CA GLY A 172 3.42 4.14 -13.97
C GLY A 172 2.30 3.46 -13.19
N SER A 173 1.53 4.24 -12.43
CA SER A 173 0.38 3.78 -11.64
C SER A 173 -0.97 4.11 -12.27
N ASP A 174 -0.97 4.64 -13.50
CA ASP A 174 -2.18 5.01 -14.22
C ASP A 174 -2.88 3.78 -14.80
N SER A 175 -4.13 3.51 -14.38
CA SER A 175 -4.81 2.26 -14.73
C SER A 175 -5.15 2.13 -16.22
N LEU A 176 -5.02 0.90 -16.71
CA LEU A 176 -5.48 0.39 -18.01
C LEU A 176 -6.45 -0.78 -17.77
N LEU A 177 -7.22 -1.17 -18.78
CA LEU A 177 -7.97 -2.43 -18.72
C LEU A 177 -7.12 -3.58 -19.24
N TRP A 178 -6.76 -4.51 -18.35
CA TRP A 178 -6.16 -5.77 -18.74
C TRP A 178 -7.26 -6.80 -18.97
N ILE A 179 -7.36 -7.30 -20.19
CA ILE A 179 -8.46 -8.18 -20.61
C ILE A 179 -7.90 -9.50 -21.11
N ARG A 180 -8.57 -10.61 -20.79
CA ARG A 180 -8.38 -11.93 -21.41
C ARG A 180 -8.69 -11.86 -22.90
N LYS A 181 -7.68 -11.56 -23.71
CA LYS A 181 -7.78 -11.48 -25.16
C LYS A 181 -8.20 -12.82 -25.75
N ASP A 182 -7.70 -13.92 -25.21
CA ASP A 182 -8.10 -15.25 -25.66
C ASP A 182 -9.61 -15.49 -25.52
N TRP A 183 -10.25 -14.87 -24.51
CA TRP A 183 -11.71 -14.90 -24.36
C TRP A 183 -12.42 -13.98 -25.37
N LEU A 184 -11.86 -12.80 -25.65
CA LEU A 184 -12.38 -11.93 -26.71
C LEU A 184 -12.37 -12.66 -28.05
N ASP A 185 -11.23 -13.28 -28.40
CA ASP A 185 -11.04 -14.00 -29.67
C ASP A 185 -12.00 -15.21 -29.77
N LYS A 186 -12.11 -16.02 -28.69
CA LYS A 186 -13.02 -17.18 -28.64
C LYS A 186 -14.48 -16.79 -28.86
N LEU A 187 -14.89 -15.61 -28.38
CA LEU A 187 -16.26 -15.11 -28.48
C LEU A 187 -16.50 -14.17 -29.67
N GLY A 188 -15.47 -13.88 -30.47
CA GLY A 188 -15.55 -12.96 -31.61
C GLY A 188 -15.83 -11.50 -31.21
N LEU A 189 -15.38 -11.10 -30.02
CA LEU A 189 -15.59 -9.76 -29.46
C LEU A 189 -14.43 -8.83 -29.80
N GLN A 190 -14.74 -7.54 -29.95
CA GLN A 190 -13.73 -6.49 -30.09
C GLN A 190 -13.41 -5.87 -28.72
N PRO A 191 -12.20 -5.31 -28.52
CA PRO A 191 -11.87 -4.56 -27.31
C PRO A 191 -12.85 -3.38 -27.07
N PRO A 192 -13.14 -3.04 -25.80
CA PRO A 192 -14.15 -2.04 -25.47
C PRO A 192 -13.69 -0.63 -25.85
N LYS A 193 -14.61 0.15 -26.45
CA LYS A 193 -14.40 1.59 -26.66
C LYS A 193 -15.23 2.44 -25.70
N THR A 194 -16.42 1.97 -25.34
CA THR A 194 -17.31 2.64 -24.38
C THR A 194 -17.66 1.76 -23.19
N ILE A 195 -18.22 2.34 -22.13
CA ILE A 195 -18.70 1.60 -20.97
C ILE A 195 -19.78 0.58 -21.37
N GLU A 196 -20.59 0.87 -22.38
CA GLU A 196 -21.59 -0.05 -22.93
C GLU A 196 -20.95 -1.24 -23.66
N ASP A 197 -19.82 -1.03 -24.37
CA ASP A 197 -19.07 -2.14 -24.96
C ASP A 197 -18.46 -3.02 -23.86
N LEU A 198 -17.88 -2.40 -22.83
CA LEU A 198 -17.35 -3.13 -21.67
C LEU A 198 -18.44 -3.97 -21.00
N GLU A 199 -19.66 -3.43 -20.85
CA GLU A 199 -20.80 -4.14 -20.29
C GLU A 199 -21.20 -5.36 -21.14
N LYS A 200 -21.23 -5.24 -22.47
CA LYS A 200 -21.50 -6.38 -23.36
C LYS A 200 -20.42 -7.46 -23.29
N ILE A 201 -19.16 -7.06 -23.14
CA ILE A 201 -18.05 -8.00 -22.97
C ILE A 201 -18.19 -8.74 -21.63
N MET A 202 -18.46 -8.03 -20.53
CA MET A 202 -18.71 -8.66 -19.23
C MET A 202 -19.91 -9.61 -19.29
N ASP A 203 -20.99 -9.23 -19.96
CA ASP A 203 -22.14 -10.10 -20.17
C ASP A 203 -21.76 -11.41 -20.87
N ALA A 204 -21.01 -11.29 -21.97
CA ALA A 204 -20.56 -12.44 -22.74
C ALA A 204 -19.59 -13.31 -21.93
N PHE A 205 -18.69 -12.72 -21.15
CA PHE A 205 -17.77 -13.47 -20.28
C PHE A 205 -18.52 -14.25 -19.21
N VAL A 206 -19.50 -13.64 -18.56
CA VAL A 206 -20.26 -14.29 -17.48
C VAL A 206 -21.24 -15.35 -18.00
N ASN A 207 -21.78 -15.19 -19.21
CA ASN A 207 -22.88 -16.03 -19.70
C ASN A 207 -22.51 -17.01 -20.83
N LYS A 208 -21.30 -16.95 -21.42
CA LYS A 208 -20.91 -17.78 -22.57
C LYS A 208 -19.72 -18.72 -22.32
N ASP A 209 -19.35 -18.96 -21.06
CA ASP A 209 -18.33 -19.95 -20.65
C ASP A 209 -17.01 -19.85 -21.47
N PRO A 210 -16.37 -18.66 -21.49
CA PRO A 210 -15.13 -18.49 -22.24
C PRO A 210 -13.97 -19.29 -21.63
N ASP A 211 -14.00 -19.60 -20.33
CA ASP A 211 -13.04 -20.49 -19.67
C ASP A 211 -13.31 -21.99 -19.93
N GLY A 212 -14.51 -22.34 -20.41
CA GLY A 212 -14.83 -23.67 -20.94
C GLY A 212 -14.97 -24.74 -19.87
N ASN A 213 -15.32 -24.35 -18.65
CA ASN A 213 -15.43 -25.25 -17.50
C ASN A 213 -16.86 -25.80 -17.30
N GLY A 214 -17.83 -25.31 -18.10
CA GLY A 214 -19.23 -25.72 -18.05
C GLY A 214 -20.01 -25.21 -16.83
N LYS A 215 -19.45 -24.27 -16.06
CA LYS A 215 -20.02 -23.70 -14.85
C LYS A 215 -20.21 -22.19 -15.01
N LYS A 216 -21.26 -21.68 -14.38
CA LYS A 216 -21.53 -20.24 -14.34
C LYS A 216 -20.80 -19.59 -13.15
N ASP A 217 -19.47 -19.60 -13.19
CA ASP A 217 -18.62 -19.01 -12.13
C ASP A 217 -17.58 -17.99 -12.65
N THR A 218 -17.66 -17.62 -13.94
CA THR A 218 -16.87 -16.55 -14.53
C THR A 218 -17.29 -15.17 -13.99
N ILE A 219 -16.31 -14.33 -13.67
CA ILE A 219 -16.49 -12.94 -13.23
C ILE A 219 -16.12 -12.00 -14.38
N GLY A 220 -16.96 -11.02 -14.67
CA GLY A 220 -16.71 -10.03 -15.72
C GLY A 220 -15.51 -9.14 -15.38
N LEU A 221 -15.61 -8.39 -14.27
CA LEU A 221 -14.61 -7.43 -13.82
C LEU A 221 -14.14 -7.72 -12.39
N THR A 222 -12.84 -7.85 -12.24
CA THR A 222 -12.16 -7.84 -10.94
C THR A 222 -12.16 -6.44 -10.36
N LEU A 223 -12.76 -6.28 -9.18
CA LEU A 223 -12.88 -5.01 -8.47
C LEU A 223 -12.57 -5.22 -6.98
N ALA A 224 -11.79 -4.32 -6.39
CA ALA A 224 -11.64 -4.21 -4.95
C ALA A 224 -12.50 -3.06 -4.42
N SER A 225 -13.11 -3.23 -3.24
CA SER A 225 -13.94 -2.18 -2.65
C SER A 225 -13.82 -2.02 -1.13
N LYS A 226 -13.18 -2.96 -0.42
CA LYS A 226 -12.97 -2.88 1.04
C LYS A 226 -12.30 -1.57 1.46
N ASN A 227 -11.26 -1.16 0.73
CA ASN A 227 -10.47 0.04 1.03
C ASN A 227 -10.96 1.29 0.27
N GLY A 228 -12.12 1.20 -0.39
CA GLY A 228 -12.64 2.20 -1.31
C GLY A 228 -12.69 1.70 -2.75
N LEU A 229 -13.46 2.39 -3.60
CA LEU A 229 -13.70 2.00 -5.00
C LEU A 229 -12.68 2.59 -5.98
N ALA A 230 -11.75 3.41 -5.50
CA ALA A 230 -10.65 3.96 -6.29
C ALA A 230 -9.33 3.63 -5.59
N THR A 231 -8.58 2.71 -6.16
CA THR A 231 -7.46 2.05 -5.48
C THR A 231 -6.28 1.82 -6.42
N TRP A 232 -5.19 1.25 -5.92
CA TRP A 232 -3.93 1.06 -6.63
C TRP A 232 -3.92 -0.18 -7.54
N LEU A 233 -4.86 -1.11 -7.36
CA LEU A 233 -5.01 -2.34 -8.15
C LEU A 233 -6.45 -2.87 -8.06
N ALA A 234 -6.96 -3.52 -9.12
CA ALA A 234 -8.39 -3.85 -9.24
C ALA A 234 -9.26 -2.59 -9.08
N ASP A 235 -8.82 -1.52 -9.75
CA ASP A 235 -9.25 -0.15 -9.52
C ASP A 235 -10.59 0.17 -10.20
N GLY A 236 -11.57 0.64 -9.43
CA GLY A 236 -12.87 1.09 -9.94
C GLY A 236 -12.92 2.57 -10.33
N SER A 237 -11.84 3.35 -10.16
CA SER A 237 -11.85 4.80 -10.38
C SER A 237 -12.28 5.20 -11.79
N PHE A 238 -11.97 4.37 -12.80
CA PHE A 238 -12.35 4.63 -14.19
C PHE A 238 -13.86 4.68 -14.41
N ILE A 239 -14.62 3.94 -13.59
CA ILE A 239 -16.08 3.92 -13.67
C ILE A 239 -16.62 5.29 -13.23
N PHE A 240 -16.06 5.88 -12.19
CA PHE A 240 -16.44 7.23 -11.76
C PHE A 240 -16.03 8.28 -12.81
N GLY A 241 -14.84 8.13 -13.37
CA GLY A 241 -14.33 8.95 -14.47
C GLY A 241 -15.22 8.93 -15.71
N ALA A 242 -15.89 7.81 -15.99
CA ALA A 242 -16.84 7.70 -17.10
C ALA A 242 -18.17 8.43 -16.86
N TYR A 243 -18.48 8.88 -15.65
CA TYR A 243 -19.71 9.62 -15.34
C TYR A 243 -19.46 11.02 -14.80
N GLY A 244 -18.20 11.43 -14.59
CA GLY A 244 -17.82 12.78 -14.19
C GLY A 244 -16.36 12.88 -13.75
N ASN A 245 -15.98 14.08 -13.28
CA ASN A 245 -14.60 14.42 -12.96
C ASN A 245 -14.23 14.22 -11.47
N TYR A 246 -15.00 13.41 -10.75
CA TYR A 246 -14.90 13.30 -9.29
C TYR A 246 -14.72 11.85 -8.85
N GLU A 247 -13.79 11.65 -7.92
CA GLU A 247 -13.42 10.35 -7.36
C GLU A 247 -13.99 10.19 -5.94
N PRO A 248 -14.48 9.01 -5.55
CA PRO A 248 -14.92 8.77 -4.18
C PRO A 248 -13.76 8.92 -3.18
N GLY A 249 -14.03 9.55 -2.04
CA GLY A 249 -13.07 9.71 -0.94
C GLY A 249 -12.03 10.80 -1.14
N SER A 250 -12.09 11.53 -2.25
CA SER A 250 -11.09 12.55 -2.59
C SER A 250 -11.68 13.95 -2.64
N TRP A 251 -10.85 14.93 -2.26
CA TRP A 251 -11.12 16.33 -2.55
C TRP A 251 -10.62 16.66 -3.96
N SER A 252 -11.42 17.41 -4.69
CA SER A 252 -11.15 17.78 -6.07
C SER A 252 -11.43 19.25 -6.30
N LYS A 253 -10.86 19.80 -7.36
CA LYS A 253 -11.17 21.15 -7.80
C LYS A 253 -12.56 21.17 -8.45
N GLY A 254 -13.47 21.98 -7.92
CA GLY A 254 -14.78 22.24 -8.50
C GLY A 254 -14.70 23.08 -9.78
N GLU A 255 -15.81 23.16 -10.50
CA GLU A 255 -15.90 23.92 -11.76
C GLU A 255 -15.61 25.42 -11.57
N ASP A 256 -15.96 25.97 -10.41
CA ASP A 256 -15.69 27.35 -9.99
C ASP A 256 -14.28 27.54 -9.39
N GLY A 257 -13.48 26.48 -9.34
CA GLY A 257 -12.15 26.47 -8.74
C GLY A 257 -12.12 26.27 -7.23
N SER A 258 -13.28 26.11 -6.57
CA SER A 258 -13.36 25.78 -5.14
C SER A 258 -12.90 24.34 -4.87
N LEU A 259 -12.70 24.01 -3.59
CA LEU A 259 -12.42 22.64 -3.18
C LEU A 259 -13.74 21.93 -2.87
N VAL A 260 -14.04 20.85 -3.59
CA VAL A 260 -15.27 20.07 -3.43
C VAL A 260 -14.95 18.61 -3.09
N TYR A 261 -15.81 17.98 -2.28
CA TYR A 261 -15.62 16.59 -1.90
C TYR A 261 -16.30 15.66 -2.92
N GLY A 262 -15.53 14.77 -3.54
CA GLY A 262 -15.97 13.95 -4.68
C GLY A 262 -17.14 13.02 -4.38
N SER A 263 -17.18 12.45 -3.16
CA SER A 263 -18.22 11.49 -2.74
C SER A 263 -19.64 12.06 -2.70
N ILE A 264 -19.80 13.39 -2.66
CA ILE A 264 -21.11 14.05 -2.59
C ILE A 264 -21.50 14.74 -3.91
N GLN A 265 -20.72 14.54 -4.98
CA GLN A 265 -20.99 15.16 -6.27
C GLN A 265 -22.10 14.43 -7.04
N PRO A 266 -22.89 15.11 -7.87
CA PRO A 266 -24.00 14.49 -8.60
C PRO A 266 -23.60 13.31 -9.52
N SER A 267 -22.39 13.34 -10.10
CA SER A 267 -21.85 12.26 -10.92
C SER A 267 -21.69 10.95 -10.15
N MET A 268 -21.44 11.02 -8.84
CA MET A 268 -21.22 9.86 -7.97
C MET A 268 -22.41 8.91 -7.99
N LYS A 269 -23.64 9.44 -7.96
CA LYS A 269 -24.87 8.63 -8.00
C LYS A 269 -24.99 7.82 -9.28
N LYS A 270 -24.55 8.37 -10.43
CA LYS A 270 -24.62 7.68 -11.73
C LYS A 270 -23.63 6.52 -11.79
N ALA A 271 -22.38 6.75 -11.36
CA ALA A 271 -21.37 5.71 -11.31
C ALA A 271 -21.74 4.58 -10.33
N LEU A 272 -22.24 4.92 -9.14
CA LEU A 272 -22.72 3.94 -8.16
C LEU A 272 -23.92 3.15 -8.66
N ALA A 273 -24.85 3.78 -9.39
CA ALA A 273 -25.98 3.08 -10.00
C ALA A 273 -25.50 2.05 -11.05
N LYS A 274 -24.50 2.41 -11.87
CA LYS A 274 -23.90 1.49 -12.85
C LYS A 274 -23.16 0.33 -12.16
N LEU A 275 -22.40 0.60 -11.10
CA LEU A 275 -21.76 -0.44 -10.27
C LEU A 275 -22.79 -1.38 -9.64
N HIS A 276 -23.89 -0.84 -9.11
CA HIS A 276 -24.98 -1.63 -8.56
C HIS A 276 -25.64 -2.53 -9.62
N GLU A 277 -25.86 -2.00 -10.83
CA GLU A 277 -26.38 -2.76 -11.96
C GLU A 277 -25.44 -3.93 -12.33
N TRP A 278 -24.14 -3.68 -12.44
CA TRP A 278 -23.15 -4.73 -12.73
C TRP A 278 -23.07 -5.79 -11.62
N TYR A 279 -23.21 -5.37 -10.37
CA TYR A 279 -23.32 -6.31 -9.25
C TYR A 279 -24.58 -7.19 -9.37
N GLN A 280 -25.75 -6.61 -9.65
CA GLN A 280 -27.01 -7.36 -9.83
C GLN A 280 -26.95 -8.32 -11.02
N LYS A 281 -26.26 -7.95 -12.09
CA LYS A 281 -26.02 -8.80 -13.27
C LYS A 281 -24.98 -9.90 -13.04
N GLY A 282 -24.28 -9.88 -11.89
CA GLY A 282 -23.25 -10.86 -11.55
C GLY A 282 -21.92 -10.64 -12.28
N TYR A 283 -21.67 -9.44 -12.78
CA TYR A 283 -20.40 -9.11 -13.45
C TYR A 283 -19.26 -8.88 -12.47
N LEU A 284 -19.59 -8.61 -11.20
CA LEU A 284 -18.65 -8.45 -10.11
C LEU A 284 -18.71 -9.66 -9.18
N ASP A 285 -17.66 -9.87 -8.41
CA ASP A 285 -17.65 -10.88 -7.35
C ASP A 285 -18.80 -10.63 -6.35
N LYS A 286 -19.47 -11.70 -5.89
CA LYS A 286 -20.55 -11.60 -4.89
C LYS A 286 -20.06 -11.06 -3.55
N GLU A 287 -18.79 -11.28 -3.23
CA GLU A 287 -18.15 -10.81 -2.02
C GLU A 287 -17.42 -9.47 -2.21
N VAL A 288 -17.56 -8.80 -3.36
CA VAL A 288 -16.80 -7.59 -3.74
C VAL A 288 -16.71 -6.54 -2.63
N GLY A 289 -17.78 -6.40 -1.82
CA GLY A 289 -17.87 -5.46 -0.70
C GLY A 289 -16.82 -5.64 0.41
N ILE A 290 -16.19 -6.82 0.51
CA ILE A 290 -15.18 -7.12 1.54
C ILE A 290 -13.81 -7.46 0.97
N LEU A 291 -13.66 -7.43 -0.36
CA LEU A 291 -12.38 -7.73 -1.01
C LEU A 291 -11.49 -6.48 -1.00
N ASP A 292 -10.31 -6.61 -0.37
CA ASP A 292 -9.17 -5.73 -0.64
C ASP A 292 -8.51 -6.08 -1.97
N GLU A 293 -7.53 -5.28 -2.38
CA GLU A 293 -6.87 -5.41 -3.67
C GLU A 293 -6.18 -6.76 -3.81
N GLN A 294 -5.49 -7.23 -2.76
CA GLN A 294 -4.77 -8.49 -2.76
C GLN A 294 -5.71 -9.70 -2.85
N THR A 295 -6.92 -9.59 -2.28
CA THR A 295 -7.91 -10.67 -2.32
C THR A 295 -8.69 -10.65 -3.63
N ALA A 296 -9.09 -9.48 -4.13
CA ALA A 296 -9.84 -9.33 -5.38
C ALA A 296 -9.09 -9.94 -6.58
N ILE A 297 -7.79 -9.66 -6.72
CA ILE A 297 -6.98 -10.17 -7.84
C ILE A 297 -6.84 -11.69 -7.87
N LYS A 298 -7.13 -12.40 -6.77
CA LYS A 298 -7.03 -13.87 -6.74
C LYS A 298 -7.99 -14.50 -7.74
N SER A 299 -9.15 -13.89 -7.99
CA SER A 299 -10.10 -14.36 -8.99
C SER A 299 -9.52 -14.28 -10.41
N PHE A 300 -8.86 -13.17 -10.74
CA PHE A 300 -8.15 -13.00 -12.02
C PHE A 300 -6.97 -13.97 -12.15
N VAL A 301 -6.15 -14.10 -11.11
CA VAL A 301 -5.00 -15.02 -11.08
C VAL A 301 -5.43 -16.48 -11.19
N ALA A 302 -6.57 -16.86 -10.62
CA ALA A 302 -7.15 -18.19 -10.72
C ALA A 302 -7.88 -18.45 -12.06
N GLY A 303 -7.86 -17.50 -13.00
CA GLY A 303 -8.48 -17.64 -14.31
C GLY A 303 -10.01 -17.47 -14.31
N LYS A 304 -10.61 -17.06 -13.19
CA LYS A 304 -12.07 -16.89 -13.06
C LYS A 304 -12.57 -15.54 -13.52
N SER A 305 -11.73 -14.50 -13.51
CA SER A 305 -12.13 -13.17 -13.98
C SER A 305 -11.49 -12.83 -15.33
N GLY A 306 -12.28 -12.19 -16.20
CA GLY A 306 -11.84 -11.83 -17.55
C GLY A 306 -11.21 -10.46 -17.70
N ILE A 307 -11.48 -9.53 -16.76
CA ILE A 307 -11.03 -8.13 -16.84
C ILE A 307 -10.51 -7.67 -15.49
N ILE A 308 -9.39 -6.94 -15.48
CA ILE A 308 -8.90 -6.22 -14.31
C ILE A 308 -8.43 -4.82 -14.73
N SER A 309 -8.87 -3.81 -13.99
CA SER A 309 -8.30 -2.45 -14.09
C SER A 309 -7.04 -2.39 -13.23
N ALA A 310 -5.88 -2.19 -13.87
CA ALA A 310 -4.59 -2.22 -13.19
C ALA A 310 -3.54 -1.36 -13.93
N PRO A 311 -2.50 -0.86 -13.23
CA PRO A 311 -1.47 -0.06 -13.88
C PRO A 311 -0.55 -0.85 -14.82
N PRO A 312 0.28 -0.19 -15.65
CA PRO A 312 1.25 -0.83 -16.55
C PRO A 312 2.19 -1.84 -15.87
N TRP A 313 2.63 -1.58 -14.63
CA TRP A 313 3.48 -2.53 -13.89
C TRP A 313 2.78 -3.86 -13.60
N ALA A 314 1.45 -3.94 -13.76
CA ALA A 314 0.68 -5.15 -13.57
C ALA A 314 1.15 -6.30 -14.47
N ALA A 315 1.79 -5.97 -15.60
CA ALA A 315 2.47 -6.94 -16.47
C ALA A 315 3.40 -7.87 -15.68
N GLY A 316 4.18 -7.31 -14.76
CA GLY A 316 5.09 -8.10 -13.90
C GLY A 316 4.37 -8.85 -12.78
N TRP A 317 3.27 -8.29 -12.27
CA TRP A 317 2.40 -8.91 -11.28
C TRP A 317 1.11 -8.07 -11.14
N PRO A 318 -0.12 -8.62 -11.15
CA PRO A 318 -0.46 -10.04 -11.06
C PRO A 318 -0.61 -10.75 -12.41
N ILE A 319 -0.44 -10.07 -13.54
CA ILE A 319 -0.69 -10.66 -14.86
C ILE A 319 0.24 -11.86 -15.11
N THR A 320 1.53 -11.75 -14.76
CA THR A 320 2.47 -12.88 -14.85
C THR A 320 2.02 -14.10 -14.03
N ASP A 321 1.46 -13.89 -12.82
CA ASP A 321 0.94 -15.00 -12.00
C ASP A 321 -0.29 -15.64 -12.65
N ALA A 322 -1.18 -14.82 -13.23
CA ALA A 322 -2.35 -15.31 -13.96
C ALA A 322 -1.92 -16.18 -15.16
N LEU A 323 -0.93 -15.76 -15.94
CA LEU A 323 -0.41 -16.52 -17.08
C LEU A 323 0.26 -17.83 -16.65
N LYS A 324 0.96 -17.83 -15.50
CA LYS A 324 1.58 -19.03 -14.93
C LYS A 324 0.53 -20.05 -14.48
N ASN A 325 -0.54 -19.59 -13.84
CA ASN A 325 -1.59 -20.45 -13.32
C ASN A 325 -2.58 -20.93 -14.38
N ASN A 326 -2.68 -20.23 -15.51
CA ASN A 326 -3.60 -20.52 -16.60
C ASN A 326 -2.82 -20.69 -17.92
N PRO A 327 -2.18 -21.85 -18.15
CA PRO A 327 -1.43 -22.08 -19.38
C PRO A 327 -2.30 -21.88 -20.63
N GLY A 328 -1.85 -21.01 -21.53
CA GLY A 328 -2.58 -20.66 -22.76
C GLY A 328 -3.47 -19.42 -22.66
N ALA A 329 -3.63 -18.83 -21.47
CA ALA A 329 -4.25 -17.51 -21.34
C ALA A 329 -3.43 -16.45 -22.09
N VAL A 330 -4.10 -15.49 -22.71
CA VAL A 330 -3.48 -14.32 -23.34
C VAL A 330 -4.14 -13.10 -22.75
N VAL A 331 -3.37 -12.27 -22.04
CA VAL A 331 -3.86 -11.03 -21.44
C VAL A 331 -3.18 -9.85 -22.11
N GLU A 332 -3.97 -8.88 -22.56
CA GLU A 332 -3.46 -7.65 -23.16
C GLU A 332 -4.03 -6.40 -22.46
N PRO A 333 -3.25 -5.31 -22.39
CA PRO A 333 -3.74 -4.03 -21.93
C PRO A 333 -4.49 -3.27 -23.04
N TYR A 334 -5.61 -2.66 -22.67
CA TYR A 334 -6.45 -1.83 -23.53
C TYR A 334 -6.71 -0.47 -22.86
N PRO A 335 -6.96 0.60 -23.64
CA PRO A 335 -7.39 1.88 -23.10
C PRO A 335 -8.64 1.75 -22.22
N LEU A 336 -8.78 2.66 -21.25
CA LEU A 336 -10.02 2.78 -20.49
C LEU A 336 -11.16 3.23 -21.44
N PRO A 337 -12.36 2.64 -21.32
CA PRO A 337 -13.49 3.00 -22.16
C PRO A 337 -14.02 4.40 -21.83
N SER A 338 -14.56 5.08 -22.83
CA SER A 338 -15.25 6.34 -22.63
C SER A 338 -16.61 6.16 -21.97
N GLY A 339 -17.00 7.14 -21.17
CA GLY A 339 -18.35 7.29 -20.66
C GLY A 339 -19.37 7.76 -21.72
N PRO A 340 -20.64 7.92 -21.31
CA PRO A 340 -21.71 8.36 -22.21
C PRO A 340 -21.50 9.75 -22.82
N ASP A 341 -20.68 10.60 -22.21
CA ASP A 341 -20.32 11.93 -22.72
C ASP A 341 -19.04 11.93 -23.58
N GLY A 342 -18.50 10.75 -23.89
CA GLY A 342 -17.28 10.56 -24.66
C GLY A 342 -15.99 10.83 -23.88
N LYS A 343 -16.06 11.19 -22.59
CA LYS A 343 -14.88 11.43 -21.76
C LYS A 343 -14.36 10.15 -21.13
N ILE A 344 -13.06 10.16 -20.86
CA ILE A 344 -12.36 9.11 -20.12
C ILE A 344 -11.77 9.78 -18.89
N GLY A 345 -11.95 9.17 -17.72
CA GLY A 345 -11.35 9.63 -16.48
C GLY A 345 -10.95 8.43 -15.63
N ARG A 346 -10.02 8.66 -14.70
CA ARG A 346 -9.60 7.72 -13.65
C ARG A 346 -8.85 8.50 -12.58
N ARG A 347 -8.51 7.82 -11.49
CA ARG A 347 -7.55 8.30 -10.51
C ARG A 347 -6.19 8.52 -11.18
N GLY A 348 -5.59 9.68 -10.92
CA GLY A 348 -4.23 10.00 -11.32
C GLY A 348 -3.19 9.50 -10.32
N GLU A 349 -2.01 9.11 -10.79
CA GLU A 349 -0.86 8.94 -9.90
C GLU A 349 -0.46 10.29 -9.28
N GLY A 350 -0.41 10.34 -7.94
CA GLY A 350 0.10 11.51 -7.24
C GLY A 350 1.60 11.70 -7.46
N LEU A 351 2.10 12.93 -7.30
CA LEU A 351 3.53 13.23 -7.41
C LEU A 351 4.39 12.43 -6.42
N VAL A 352 3.82 12.11 -5.25
CA VAL A 352 4.48 11.37 -4.18
C VAL A 352 3.65 10.17 -3.76
N THR A 353 4.33 9.07 -3.46
CA THR A 353 3.73 7.77 -3.05
C THR A 353 3.95 7.46 -1.57
N GLY A 354 4.45 8.46 -0.82
CA GLY A 354 4.71 8.42 0.60
C GLY A 354 5.97 9.20 0.98
N MET A 355 6.28 9.18 2.26
CA MET A 355 7.37 9.94 2.87
C MET A 355 8.27 9.01 3.65
N PHE A 356 9.58 9.16 3.49
CA PHE A 356 10.55 8.60 4.43
C PHE A 356 10.65 9.55 5.62
N LEU A 357 10.25 9.06 6.80
CA LEU A 357 10.35 9.77 8.06
C LEU A 357 11.52 9.21 8.86
N PHE A 358 12.14 10.09 9.66
CA PHE A 358 13.34 9.79 10.44
C PHE A 358 13.04 9.94 11.92
N ASN A 359 13.38 8.94 12.73
CA ASN A 359 13.25 9.00 14.18
C ASN A 359 14.09 10.17 14.71
N LYS A 360 13.54 10.95 15.64
CA LYS A 360 14.27 12.08 16.24
C LYS A 360 15.49 11.69 17.08
N ASN A 361 15.60 10.42 17.45
CA ASN A 361 16.70 9.88 18.25
C ASN A 361 17.80 9.23 17.38
N LEU A 362 17.76 9.45 16.05
CA LEU A 362 18.73 8.91 15.09
C LEU A 362 20.17 9.29 15.40
#